data_AF-A0A495UBG6-F1
#
_entry.id   AF-A0A495UBG6-F1
#
_cell.length_a   1.000
_cell.length_b   1.000
_cell.length_c   1.000
_cell.angle_alpha   90.00
_cell.angle_beta   90.00
_cell.angle_gamma   90.00
#
_symmetry.space_group_name_H-M   'P 1'
#
loop_
_entity.id
_entity.type
_entity.pdbx_description
1 polymer ?
#
loop_
_entity_poly.entity_id
_entity_poly.type
_entity_poly.pdbx_seq_one_letter_code
_entity_poly.pdbx_strand_id
1 'polypeptide(L)'
;MRILTVRQPWAWAIIHAGKNVENRSRNIAGFYRGPVLIHAGLTAVDNEDVLWNADLFRDAMHTAPPESRKAMSVRGAILGVVDLVEVHSTSVIGGCGRIRHDCLEHGTCRDHC
;
A
#
# COMPACT_ATOMS: atom_id res chain seq x y z
N MET A 1 -11.85 12.09 -8.39
CA MET A 1 -11.55 11.20 -7.24
C MET A 1 -10.68 10.04 -7.72
N ARG A 2 -9.63 9.65 -6.99
CA ARG A 2 -8.80 8.46 -7.32
C ARG A 2 -9.13 7.31 -6.37
N ILE A 3 -8.93 6.08 -6.83
CA ILE A 3 -9.20 4.86 -6.06
C ILE A 3 -8.02 3.91 -6.19
N LEU A 4 -7.71 3.22 -5.09
CA LEU A 4 -6.72 2.16 -5.04
C LEU A 4 -7.38 0.88 -4.56
N THR A 5 -7.43 -0.12 -5.44
CA THR A 5 -7.85 -1.46 -5.06
C THR A 5 -6.69 -2.15 -4.34
N VAL A 6 -6.94 -2.57 -3.10
CA VAL A 6 -5.98 -3.23 -2.21
C VAL A 6 -6.58 -4.57 -1.78
N ARG A 7 -5.79 -5.63 -1.76
CA ARG A 7 -6.26 -6.95 -1.29
C ARG A 7 -6.39 -6.95 0.22
N GLN A 8 -7.27 -7.79 0.73
CA GLN A 8 -7.34 -8.01 2.18
C GLN A 8 -6.19 -8.94 2.60
N PRO A 9 -5.58 -8.73 3.78
CA PRO A 9 -6.00 -7.82 4.86
C PRO A 9 -5.49 -6.36 4.73
N TRP A 10 -4.74 -6.02 3.69
CA TRP A 10 -4.08 -4.71 3.57
C TRP A 10 -5.02 -3.53 3.47
N ALA A 11 -6.14 -3.70 2.76
CA ALA A 11 -7.16 -2.65 2.65
C ALA A 11 -7.67 -2.25 4.03
N TRP A 12 -7.97 -3.24 4.88
CA TRP A 12 -8.37 -3.01 6.26
C TRP A 12 -7.25 -2.37 7.10
N ALA A 13 -6.02 -2.88 6.97
CA ALA A 13 -4.90 -2.40 7.76
C ALA A 13 -4.58 -0.91 7.50
N ILE A 14 -4.75 -0.45 6.26
CA ILE A 14 -4.59 0.96 5.89
C ILE A 14 -5.61 1.84 6.62
N ILE A 15 -6.87 1.39 6.70
CA ILE A 15 -7.97 2.19 7.28
C ILE A 15 -8.02 2.09 8.81
N HIS A 16 -7.70 0.93 9.38
CA HIS A 16 -8.00 0.63 10.79
C HIS A 16 -6.78 0.27 11.65
N ALA A 17 -5.63 -0.07 11.05
CA ALA A 17 -4.45 -0.55 11.79
C ALA A 17 -3.22 0.36 11.67
N GLY A 18 -3.37 1.54 11.08
CA GLY A 18 -2.27 2.50 10.96
C GLY A 18 -1.19 2.12 9.94
N LYS A 19 -1.46 1.18 9.01
CA LYS A 19 -0.54 0.92 7.90
C LYS A 19 -0.48 2.13 6.98
N ASN A 20 0.64 2.86 7.03
CA ASN A 20 0.85 4.11 6.29
C ASN A 20 1.61 3.94 4.96
N VAL A 21 2.21 2.77 4.71
CA VAL A 21 2.96 2.48 3.47
C VAL A 21 2.28 1.35 2.69
N GLU A 22 2.00 1.59 1.41
CA GLU A 22 1.46 0.61 0.46
C GLU A 22 2.45 0.37 -0.68
N ASN A 23 2.91 -0.88 -0.82
CA ASN A 23 3.95 -1.25 -1.78
C ASN A 23 3.32 -1.78 -3.09
N ARG A 24 3.88 -1.36 -4.24
CA ARG A 24 3.49 -1.82 -5.58
C ARG A 24 4.73 -1.97 -6.46
N SER A 25 4.68 -2.90 -7.40
CA SER A 25 5.78 -3.14 -8.37
C SER A 25 5.99 -2.00 -9.37
N ARG A 26 5.02 -1.09 -9.50
CA ARG A 26 5.11 0.10 -10.35
C ARG A 26 4.36 1.27 -9.74
N ASN A 27 4.79 2.49 -10.04
CA ASN A 27 4.05 3.68 -9.71
C ASN A 27 2.77 3.76 -10.58
N ILE A 28 1.61 3.67 -9.94
CA ILE A 28 0.29 3.84 -10.58
C ILE A 28 -0.37 5.17 -10.25
N ALA A 29 0.18 5.92 -9.31
CA ALA A 29 -0.34 7.22 -8.90
C ALA A 29 0.25 8.38 -9.74
N GLY A 30 1.40 8.15 -10.39
CA GLY A 30 2.13 9.20 -11.11
C GLY A 30 2.47 10.36 -10.16
N PHE A 31 2.12 11.58 -10.58
CA PHE A 31 2.29 12.80 -9.80
C PHE A 31 1.13 13.11 -8.84
N TYR A 32 0.06 12.30 -8.84
CA TYR A 32 -1.11 12.58 -8.00
C TYR A 32 -0.77 12.50 -6.52
N ARG A 33 -1.16 13.52 -5.75
CA ARG A 33 -1.11 13.57 -4.28
C ARG A 33 -2.43 14.12 -3.75
N GLY A 34 -2.88 13.62 -2.60
CA GLY A 34 -4.17 13.96 -2.02
C GLY A 34 -5.11 12.76 -1.87
N PRO A 35 -6.43 13.00 -1.74
CA PRO A 35 -7.37 11.97 -1.29
C PRO A 35 -7.54 10.78 -2.26
N VAL A 36 -7.31 9.57 -1.75
CA VAL A 36 -7.50 8.30 -2.45
C VAL A 36 -8.48 7.42 -1.69
N LEU A 37 -9.47 6.90 -2.41
CA LEU A 37 -10.39 5.90 -1.90
C LEU A 37 -9.69 4.54 -1.81
N ILE A 38 -9.80 3.86 -0.68
CA ILE A 38 -9.30 2.48 -0.50
C ILE A 38 -10.43 1.50 -0.75
N HIS A 39 -10.29 0.72 -1.81
CA HIS A 39 -11.24 -0.32 -2.19
C HIS A 39 -10.70 -1.70 -1.83
N ALA A 40 -11.48 -2.47 -1.07
CA ALA A 40 -11.17 -3.86 -0.79
C ALA A 40 -11.42 -4.70 -2.04
N GLY A 41 -10.36 -5.31 -2.58
CA GLY A 41 -10.47 -6.23 -3.71
C GLY A 41 -11.38 -7.43 -3.42
N LEU A 42 -11.79 -8.13 -4.47
CA LEU A 42 -12.61 -9.35 -4.34
C LEU A 42 -11.81 -10.52 -3.76
N THR A 43 -10.49 -10.53 -3.94
CA THR A 43 -9.60 -11.55 -3.41
C THR A 43 -8.85 -11.08 -2.17
N ALA A 44 -8.59 -12.02 -1.27
CA ALA A 44 -7.64 -11.84 -0.16
C ALA A 44 -6.27 -12.40 -0.55
N VAL A 45 -5.22 -12.01 0.17
CA VAL A 45 -3.96 -12.76 0.17
C VAL A 45 -4.19 -14.10 0.89
N ASP A 46 -3.38 -15.09 0.57
CA ASP A 46 -3.49 -16.42 1.16
C ASP A 46 -3.28 -16.37 2.68
N ASN A 47 -3.95 -17.26 3.42
CA ASN A 47 -3.91 -17.29 4.89
C ASN A 47 -2.52 -17.65 5.46
N GLU A 48 -1.61 -18.13 4.62
CA GLU A 48 -0.23 -18.46 4.96
C GLU A 48 0.73 -17.27 4.86
N ASP A 49 0.24 -16.11 4.39
CA ASP A 49 1.03 -14.90 4.36
C ASP A 49 1.46 -14.53 5.80
N VAL A 50 2.76 -14.30 6.00
CA VAL A 50 3.42 -13.95 7.29
C VAL A 50 2.67 -12.85 8.04
N LEU A 51 1.94 -12.06 7.27
CA LEU A 51 1.26 -10.86 7.68
C LEU A 51 -0.05 -11.11 8.44
N TRP A 52 -0.70 -12.27 8.28
CA TRP A 52 -1.78 -12.70 9.19
C TRP A 52 -1.27 -12.93 10.62
N ASN A 53 0.04 -13.18 10.76
CA ASN A 53 0.71 -13.42 12.03
C ASN A 53 1.50 -12.22 12.54
N ALA A 54 1.53 -11.10 11.82
CA ALA A 54 2.24 -9.91 12.26
C ALA A 54 1.59 -9.34 13.53
N ASP A 55 2.40 -9.02 14.55
CA ASP A 55 1.93 -8.49 15.83
C ASP A 55 1.07 -7.22 15.64
N LEU A 56 1.48 -6.35 14.72
CA LEU A 56 0.73 -5.15 14.34
C LEU A 56 -0.71 -5.46 13.89
N PHE A 57 -0.90 -6.55 13.14
CA PHE A 57 -2.22 -6.95 12.67
C PHE A 57 -3.07 -7.55 13.80
N ARG A 58 -2.45 -8.40 14.62
CA ARG A 58 -3.09 -9.05 15.77
C ARG A 58 -3.58 -8.02 16.79
N ASP A 59 -2.70 -7.10 17.19
CA ASP A 59 -2.99 -6.07 18.19
C ASP A 59 -4.09 -5.12 17.69
N ALA A 60 -4.01 -4.70 16.43
CA ALA A 60 -5.05 -3.89 15.82
C ALA A 60 -6.39 -4.62 15.78
N MET A 61 -6.44 -5.91 15.44
CA MET A 61 -7.69 -6.68 15.41
C MET A 61 -8.31 -6.86 16.81
N HIS A 62 -7.49 -7.08 17.83
CA HIS A 62 -7.97 -7.21 19.21
C HIS A 62 -8.57 -5.90 19.73
N THR A 63 -7.93 -4.77 19.45
CA THR A 63 -8.33 -3.45 19.97
C THR A 63 -9.36 -2.73 19.11
N ALA A 64 -9.48 -3.10 17.83
CA ALA A 64 -10.41 -2.46 16.89
C ALA A 64 -11.88 -2.55 17.36
N PRO A 65 -12.70 -1.52 17.17
CA PRO A 65 -14.14 -1.60 17.41
C PRO A 65 -14.83 -2.68 16.56
N PRO A 66 -16.02 -3.18 16.95
CA PRO A 66 -16.74 -4.23 16.22
C PRO A 66 -16.94 -3.92 14.73
N GLU A 67 -17.28 -2.68 14.38
CA GLU A 67 -17.50 -2.27 12.99
C GLU A 67 -16.21 -2.34 12.15
N SER A 68 -15.09 -1.91 12.74
CA SER A 68 -13.78 -2.07 12.12
C SER A 68 -13.45 -3.54 11.92
N ARG A 69 -13.65 -4.41 12.92
CA ARG A 69 -13.41 -5.85 12.74
C ARG A 69 -14.27 -6.46 11.62
N LYS A 70 -15.55 -6.07 11.50
CA LYS A 70 -16.42 -6.52 10.40
C LYS A 70 -15.90 -6.11 9.02
N ALA A 71 -15.29 -4.93 8.91
CA ALA A 71 -14.70 -4.46 7.65
C ALA A 71 -13.58 -5.40 7.12
N MET A 72 -12.98 -6.24 7.97
CA MET A 72 -12.03 -7.28 7.56
C MET A 72 -12.63 -8.28 6.56
N SER A 73 -13.93 -8.54 6.65
CA SER A 73 -14.64 -9.49 5.79
C SER A 73 -15.25 -8.83 4.56
N VAL A 74 -15.22 -7.49 4.48
CA VAL A 74 -15.76 -6.74 3.34
C VAL A 74 -14.86 -6.91 2.12
N ARG A 75 -15.48 -7.13 0.96
CA ARG A 75 -14.86 -7.31 -0.35
C ARG A 75 -15.67 -6.54 -1.39
N GLY A 76 -15.03 -6.06 -2.45
CA GLY A 76 -15.70 -5.36 -3.55
C GLY A 76 -16.32 -4.01 -3.17
N ALA A 77 -15.87 -3.39 -2.07
CA ALA A 77 -16.42 -2.15 -1.56
C ALA A 77 -15.32 -1.18 -1.11
N ILE A 78 -15.66 0.10 -1.09
CA ILE A 78 -14.79 1.16 -0.55
C ILE A 78 -14.86 1.10 0.97
N LEU A 79 -13.70 1.03 1.63
CA LEU A 79 -13.59 0.99 3.08
C LEU A 79 -13.40 2.39 3.69
N GLY A 80 -12.76 3.30 2.95
CA GLY A 80 -12.50 4.65 3.43
C GLY A 80 -11.69 5.49 2.45
N VAL A 81 -11.26 6.66 2.92
CA VAL A 81 -10.41 7.60 2.20
C VAL A 81 -9.16 7.86 3.02
N VAL A 82 -8.02 7.94 2.34
CA VAL A 82 -6.72 8.32 2.93
C VAL A 82 -6.02 9.32 2.02
N ASP A 83 -5.06 10.06 2.55
CA ASP A 83 -4.24 10.96 1.74
C ASP A 83 -3.00 10.24 1.21
N LEU A 84 -2.83 10.22 -0.11
CA LEU A 84 -1.58 9.84 -0.74
C LEU A 84 -0.61 11.02 -0.67
N VAL A 85 0.32 10.95 0.27
CA VAL A 85 1.28 12.03 0.55
C VAL A 85 2.54 11.97 -0.32
N GLU A 86 3.06 10.77 -0.59
CA GLU A 86 4.29 10.60 -1.36
C GLU A 86 4.38 9.21 -2.00
N VAL A 87 5.26 9.06 -3.01
CA VAL A 87 5.58 7.79 -3.67
C VAL A 87 7.07 7.74 -3.92
N HIS A 88 7.71 6.68 -3.44
CA HIS A 88 9.14 6.44 -3.64
C HIS A 88 9.35 5.08 -4.30
N SER A 89 10.34 4.97 -5.17
CA SER A 89 10.88 3.67 -5.59
C SER A 89 11.83 3.16 -4.51
N THR A 90 11.74 1.87 -4.18
CA THR A 90 12.79 1.20 -3.43
C THR A 90 14.04 1.18 -4.31
N SER A 91 14.96 2.10 -4.08
CA SER A 91 16.29 2.05 -4.68
C SER A 91 16.97 0.76 -4.24
N VAL A 92 17.44 -0.03 -5.21
CA VAL A 92 18.28 -1.20 -4.96
C VAL A 92 19.36 -0.77 -3.96
N ILE A 93 19.47 -1.47 -2.83
CA ILE A 93 20.60 -1.29 -1.91
C ILE A 93 21.85 -1.66 -2.74
N GLY A 94 22.55 -0.65 -3.28
CA GLY A 94 23.67 -0.81 -4.22
C GLY A 94 23.59 -0.09 -5.59
N GLY A 95 22.53 0.67 -5.93
CA GLY A 95 22.46 1.44 -7.19
C GLY A 95 21.48 2.63 -7.17
N CYS A 96 21.69 3.67 -8.01
CA CYS A 96 20.82 4.88 -8.08
C CYS A 96 19.38 4.44 -8.40
N GLY A 97 18.51 4.42 -7.38
CA GLY A 97 17.09 4.14 -7.55
C GLY A 97 16.25 5.34 -7.93
N ARG A 98 16.78 6.23 -8.76
CA ARG A 98 15.94 7.25 -9.40
C ARG A 98 15.28 6.65 -10.62
N ILE A 99 14.02 7.03 -10.82
CA ILE A 99 13.29 6.83 -12.06
C ILE A 99 14.07 7.56 -13.17
N ARG A 100 14.11 7.00 -14.39
CA ARG A 100 14.74 7.64 -15.55
C ARG A 100 14.38 9.13 -15.60
N HIS A 101 15.41 9.97 -15.76
CA HIS A 101 15.40 11.44 -15.83
C HIS A 101 15.58 12.25 -14.53
N ASP A 102 15.54 11.63 -13.34
CA ASP A 102 15.70 12.39 -12.11
C ASP A 102 17.13 12.43 -11.56
N CYS A 103 18.10 11.62 -12.02
CA CYS A 103 19.48 11.55 -11.46
C CYS A 103 20.39 12.63 -12.09
N LEU A 104 20.52 13.79 -11.41
CA LEU A 104 21.39 14.91 -11.83
C LEU A 104 22.89 14.53 -11.96
N GLU A 105 23.32 13.46 -11.28
CA GLU A 105 24.71 13.00 -11.26
C GLU A 105 25.02 11.92 -12.32
N HIS A 106 24.01 11.29 -12.93
CA HIS A 106 24.21 10.15 -13.83
C HIS A 106 23.42 10.34 -15.13
N GLY A 107 24.05 11.02 -16.09
CA GLY A 107 23.50 11.25 -17.43
C GLY A 107 23.31 10.00 -18.30
N THR A 108 23.62 8.79 -17.81
CA THR A 108 23.53 7.54 -18.57
C THR A 108 23.23 6.33 -17.68
N CYS A 109 22.04 6.25 -17.07
CA CYS A 109 21.55 4.99 -16.51
C CYS A 109 21.09 4.06 -17.65
N ARG A 110 22.05 3.46 -18.36
CA ARG A 110 21.80 2.40 -19.36
C ARG A 110 22.14 0.99 -18.87
N ASP A 111 22.93 0.84 -17.81
CA ASP A 111 23.61 -0.45 -17.54
C ASP A 111 23.38 -1.09 -16.16
N HIS A 112 22.20 -0.96 -15.55
CA HIS A 112 21.90 -1.76 -14.36
C HIS A 112 20.53 -2.44 -14.50
N CYS A 113 20.59 -3.74 -14.82
CA CYS A 113 19.48 -4.70 -14.77
C CYS A 113 18.90 -4.82 -13.36
#